data_AF-A0A8J6INV2-F1
#
_entry.id   AF-A0A8J6INV2-F1
#
_cell.length_a   1.000
_cell.length_b   1.000
_cell.length_c   1.000
_cell.angle_alpha   90.00
_cell.angle_beta   90.00
_cell.angle_gamma   90.00
#
_symmetry.space_group_name_H-M   'P 1'
#
loop_
_entity.id
_entity.type
_entity.pdbx_description
1 polymer ?
#
loop_
_entity_poly.entity_id
_entity_poly.type
_entity_poly.pdbx_seq_one_letter_code
_entity_poly.pdbx_strand_id
1 'polypeptide(L)'
;MKKKPLLIALVAATVLLLAGIVTFIVLLRPQKVPVIEAGDTSYNLGRYDLQKEGLAGLEKILRATKGLPPQYNMSYFNAELDRRGLVQSFTLSLDTYDESGTYYGGVSYLYRDKTITYTETTSAKLGQQLAFFYDQNATLSYLDGLLKQIPIKKQIAVSGLSRYFVSYRPHTVVRQGNPIFDLRAGDAPQVLGPQDYADGKGGVSDGKTSVVITLYDGSSMVSGQLFQYVFAPADADTALGDRTSHMQCDYMITGGQLRFSYDYGSTWVPAPITEQELKETMDFYQDRLALPSTSLFMPVDPALPTAYFWGKTPVLTISTGQGGSWQNVQLPLSDSFERSVNKRAVGFVSSSFGWAALGTDWSMGGGEHKACYFTRDGGQSWEEKALPMQGSSRYLRDMAMATEQVGAVALDAGNDVYYPLLFVTDDTGDSWAQIELPYDQIPAEKVQYLTDIDSFQYAGGQYTLVLGQGDAANAKVTFTSTDLHGGWKLQGWGRAAIHTVG
;
A
#
# COMPACT_ATOMS: atom_id res chain seq x y z
N MET A 1 -58.20 57.92 -43.56
CA MET A 1 -57.47 57.54 -42.33
C MET A 1 -57.64 56.05 -42.02
N LYS A 2 -56.86 55.12 -42.61
CA LYS A 2 -56.94 53.67 -42.31
C LYS A 2 -55.59 52.91 -42.28
N LYS A 3 -54.44 53.58 -42.41
CA LYS A 3 -53.11 52.92 -42.48
C LYS A 3 -52.36 52.78 -41.14
N LYS A 4 -52.78 53.51 -40.09
CA LYS A 4 -52.12 53.47 -38.77
C LYS A 4 -52.20 52.10 -38.03
N PRO A 5 -53.34 51.37 -37.99
CA PRO A 5 -53.40 50.13 -37.21
C PRO A 5 -52.60 48.99 -37.85
N LEU A 6 -52.50 48.95 -39.19
CA LEU A 6 -51.72 47.93 -39.90
C LEU A 6 -50.21 48.09 -39.68
N LEU A 7 -49.72 49.34 -39.62
CA LEU A 7 -48.31 49.64 -39.37
C LEU A 7 -47.91 49.26 -37.94
N ILE A 8 -48.77 49.53 -36.96
CA ILE A 8 -48.54 49.17 -35.55
C ILE A 8 -48.52 47.65 -35.37
N ALA A 9 -49.44 46.93 -36.01
CA ALA A 9 -49.47 45.46 -35.97
C ALA A 9 -48.23 44.83 -36.62
N LEU A 10 -47.75 45.40 -37.73
CA LEU A 10 -46.55 44.92 -38.41
C LEU A 10 -45.29 45.14 -37.55
N VAL A 11 -45.17 46.30 -36.91
CA VAL A 11 -44.05 46.61 -36.00
C VAL A 11 -44.08 45.69 -34.77
N ALA A 12 -45.25 45.47 -34.17
CA ALA A 12 -45.40 44.56 -33.03
C ALA A 12 -45.02 43.10 -33.39
N ALA A 13 -45.46 42.61 -34.55
CA ALA A 13 -45.10 41.28 -35.04
C ALA A 13 -43.58 41.15 -35.29
N THR A 14 -42.96 42.21 -35.83
CA THR A 14 -41.52 42.23 -36.10
C THR A 14 -40.70 42.23 -34.80
N VAL A 15 -41.14 42.98 -33.78
CA VAL A 15 -40.51 43.01 -32.45
C VAL A 15 -40.64 41.66 -31.74
N LEU A 16 -41.80 41.00 -31.83
CA LEU A 16 -42.01 39.66 -31.28
C LEU A 16 -41.15 38.61 -32.01
N LEU A 17 -41.01 38.71 -33.33
CA LEU A 17 -40.15 37.83 -34.12
C LEU A 17 -38.68 38.01 -33.75
N LEU A 18 -38.22 39.27 -33.62
CA LEU A 18 -36.87 39.60 -33.19
C LEU A 18 -36.60 39.15 -31.75
N ALA A 19 -37.55 39.33 -30.83
CA ALA A 19 -37.44 38.82 -29.46
C ALA A 19 -37.38 37.28 -29.43
N GLY A 20 -38.18 36.61 -30.26
CA GLY A 20 -38.14 35.15 -30.43
C GLY A 20 -36.79 34.67 -30.98
N ILE A 21 -36.25 35.35 -31.98
CA ILE A 21 -34.93 35.05 -32.58
C ILE A 21 -33.81 35.31 -31.57
N VAL A 22 -33.83 36.40 -30.81
CA VAL A 22 -32.84 36.69 -29.76
C VAL A 22 -32.90 35.63 -28.66
N THR A 23 -34.10 35.22 -28.23
CA THR A 23 -34.27 34.16 -27.23
C THR A 23 -33.75 32.82 -27.76
N PHE A 24 -34.03 32.50 -29.03
CA PHE A 24 -33.55 31.29 -29.71
C PHE A 24 -32.02 31.30 -29.88
N ILE A 25 -31.42 32.43 -30.21
CA ILE A 25 -29.96 32.60 -30.31
C ILE A 25 -29.29 32.49 -28.92
N VAL A 26 -29.90 33.04 -27.87
CA VAL A 26 -29.39 32.92 -26.49
C VAL A 26 -29.48 31.46 -26.00
N LEU A 27 -30.54 30.73 -26.35
CA LEU A 27 -30.69 29.30 -26.06
C LEU A 27 -29.72 28.42 -26.85
N LEU A 28 -29.31 28.85 -28.04
CA LEU A 28 -28.35 28.14 -28.91
C LEU A 28 -26.89 28.53 -28.68
N ARG A 29 -26.59 29.53 -27.85
CA ARG A 29 -25.21 29.82 -27.48
C ARG A 29 -24.64 28.60 -26.76
N PRO A 30 -23.54 27.98 -27.26
CA PRO A 30 -22.89 26.91 -26.53
C PRO A 30 -22.51 27.47 -25.17
N GLN A 31 -23.01 26.86 -24.09
CA GLN A 31 -22.58 27.21 -22.75
C GLN A 31 -21.07 26.98 -22.71
N LYS A 32 -20.31 28.06 -22.53
CA LYS A 32 -18.88 27.94 -22.27
C LYS A 32 -18.75 27.13 -20.99
N VAL A 33 -18.12 25.96 -21.09
CA VAL A 33 -17.72 25.20 -19.91
C VAL A 33 -16.77 26.11 -19.14
N PRO A 34 -17.09 26.50 -17.89
CA PRO A 34 -16.21 27.37 -17.12
C PRO A 34 -14.90 26.63 -16.87
N VAL A 35 -13.78 27.35 -16.94
CA VAL A 35 -12.49 26.81 -16.51
C VAL A 35 -12.57 26.57 -15.01
N ILE A 36 -12.17 25.39 -14.57
CA ILE A 36 -12.16 25.00 -13.15
C ILE A 36 -10.76 25.25 -12.61
N GLU A 37 -10.69 26.04 -11.54
CA GLU A 37 -9.48 26.35 -10.78
C GLU A 37 -9.75 26.06 -9.30
N ALA A 38 -8.70 26.08 -8.46
CA ALA A 38 -8.82 25.75 -7.04
C ALA A 38 -9.86 26.64 -6.34
N GLY A 39 -10.74 26.03 -5.55
CA GLY A 39 -11.89 26.66 -4.91
C GLY A 39 -13.20 26.41 -5.65
N ASP A 40 -14.15 27.33 -5.48
CA ASP A 40 -15.53 27.17 -5.95
C ASP A 40 -15.75 27.74 -7.35
N THR A 41 -16.30 26.92 -8.24
CA THR A 41 -16.68 27.28 -9.61
C THR A 41 -18.17 27.00 -9.83
N SER A 42 -18.95 28.00 -10.25
CA SER A 42 -20.34 27.75 -10.65
C SER A 42 -20.38 26.87 -11.91
N TYR A 43 -21.07 25.74 -11.82
CA TYR A 43 -21.11 24.74 -12.88
C TYR A 43 -22.50 24.11 -12.96
N ASN A 44 -23.08 24.05 -14.16
CA ASN A 44 -24.35 23.37 -14.38
C ASN A 44 -24.11 22.01 -15.01
N LEU A 45 -24.26 20.94 -14.21
CA LEU A 45 -24.11 19.56 -14.67
C LEU A 45 -25.20 19.15 -15.68
N GLY A 46 -26.29 19.92 -15.77
CA GLY A 46 -27.43 19.60 -16.62
C GLY A 46 -28.10 18.30 -16.18
N ARG A 47 -28.67 17.59 -17.15
CA ARG A 47 -29.23 16.26 -16.92
C ARG A 47 -28.13 15.23 -17.16
N TYR A 48 -27.59 14.67 -16.08
CA TYR A 48 -26.55 13.65 -16.13
C TYR A 48 -27.12 12.30 -15.66
N ASP A 49 -27.40 11.40 -16.62
CA ASP A 49 -27.89 10.05 -16.39
C ASP A 49 -26.71 9.08 -16.22
N LEU A 50 -26.43 8.68 -14.98
CA LEU A 50 -25.20 7.95 -14.65
C LEU A 50 -25.12 6.60 -15.39
N GLN A 51 -26.25 5.92 -15.59
CA GLN A 51 -26.28 4.64 -16.29
C GLN A 51 -25.98 4.80 -17.78
N LYS A 52 -26.50 5.85 -18.42
CA LYS A 52 -26.33 6.05 -19.87
C LYS A 52 -25.02 6.71 -20.23
N GLU A 53 -24.67 7.75 -19.48
CA GLU A 53 -23.51 8.58 -19.75
C GLU A 53 -22.25 8.04 -19.08
N GLY A 54 -22.38 7.17 -18.08
CA GLY A 54 -21.26 6.63 -17.30
C GLY A 54 -20.49 7.76 -16.63
N LEU A 55 -19.17 7.77 -16.76
CA LEU A 55 -18.27 8.78 -16.20
C LEU A 55 -17.88 9.87 -17.23
N ALA A 56 -18.42 9.82 -18.45
CA ALA A 56 -18.16 10.84 -19.48
C ALA A 56 -18.58 12.26 -19.06
N GLY A 57 -19.58 12.37 -18.17
CA GLY A 57 -19.97 13.65 -17.56
C GLY A 57 -18.87 14.24 -16.68
N LEU A 58 -18.13 13.39 -15.95
CA LEU A 58 -16.96 13.79 -15.16
C LEU A 58 -15.78 14.16 -16.05
N GLU A 59 -15.57 13.45 -17.16
CA GLU A 59 -14.47 13.75 -18.09
C GLU A 59 -14.52 15.19 -18.63
N LYS A 60 -15.73 15.73 -18.87
CA LYS A 60 -15.92 17.14 -19.25
C LYS A 60 -15.43 18.11 -18.18
N ILE A 61 -15.65 17.78 -16.90
CA ILE A 61 -15.20 18.56 -15.75
C ILE A 61 -13.67 18.51 -15.69
N LEU A 62 -13.08 17.31 -15.77
CA LEU A 62 -11.63 17.13 -15.70
C LEU A 62 -10.89 17.85 -16.83
N ARG A 63 -11.42 17.80 -18.06
CA ARG A 63 -10.86 18.54 -19.21
C ARG A 63 -10.98 20.06 -19.08
N ALA A 64 -11.91 20.55 -18.27
CA ALA A 64 -12.07 21.97 -17.98
C ALA A 64 -11.20 22.45 -16.80
N THR A 65 -10.61 21.52 -16.04
CA THR A 65 -9.70 21.82 -14.94
C THR A 65 -8.34 22.28 -15.47
N LYS A 66 -7.92 23.46 -15.02
CA LYS A 66 -6.63 24.02 -15.39
C LYS A 66 -5.50 23.27 -14.69
N GLY A 67 -4.50 22.83 -15.47
CA GLY A 67 -3.28 22.24 -14.92
C GLY A 67 -3.42 20.81 -14.40
N LEU A 68 -4.56 20.16 -14.62
CA LEU A 68 -4.73 18.75 -14.25
C LEU A 68 -3.77 17.87 -15.08
N PRO A 69 -2.96 17.00 -14.44
CA PRO A 69 -2.10 16.07 -15.17
C PRO A 69 -2.90 15.13 -16.10
N PRO A 70 -2.27 14.66 -17.20
CA PRO A 70 -2.97 13.86 -18.21
C PRO A 70 -3.29 12.43 -17.73
N GLN A 71 -2.60 11.96 -16.69
CA GLN A 71 -2.79 10.64 -16.13
C GLN A 71 -3.31 10.72 -14.70
N TYR A 72 -4.33 9.92 -14.40
CA TYR A 72 -4.92 9.83 -13.08
C TYR A 72 -5.66 8.51 -12.89
N ASN A 73 -5.73 8.07 -11.63
CA ASN A 73 -6.60 7.00 -11.18
C ASN A 73 -7.65 7.53 -10.24
N MET A 74 -8.84 6.94 -10.28
CA MET A 74 -9.93 7.26 -9.36
C MET A 74 -9.65 6.63 -8.00
N SER A 75 -9.31 7.44 -7.00
CA SER A 75 -9.08 6.95 -5.63
C SER A 75 -10.36 6.90 -4.81
N TYR A 76 -11.38 7.67 -5.21
CA TYR A 76 -12.71 7.61 -4.61
C TYR A 76 -13.76 8.23 -5.53
N PHE A 77 -14.95 7.64 -5.59
CA PHE A 77 -16.11 8.26 -6.21
C PHE A 77 -17.37 7.94 -5.42
N ASN A 78 -18.22 8.93 -5.22
CA ASN A 78 -19.53 8.75 -4.62
C ASN A 78 -20.51 9.76 -5.21
N ALA A 79 -21.62 9.29 -5.78
CA ALA A 79 -22.64 10.13 -6.40
C ALA A 79 -24.03 9.85 -5.82
N GLU A 80 -24.73 10.90 -5.39
CA GLU A 80 -26.14 10.84 -5.02
C GLU A 80 -27.02 10.95 -6.26
N LEU A 81 -28.00 10.06 -6.38
CA LEU A 81 -28.89 9.95 -7.52
C LEU A 81 -30.35 10.19 -7.14
N ASP A 82 -31.13 10.72 -8.09
CA ASP A 82 -32.58 10.70 -8.00
C ASP A 82 -33.16 9.31 -8.37
N ARG A 83 -34.48 9.12 -8.21
CA ARG A 83 -35.19 7.87 -8.56
C ARG A 83 -35.08 7.46 -10.03
N ARG A 84 -34.61 8.34 -10.91
CA ARG A 84 -34.44 8.08 -12.34
C ARG A 84 -32.99 7.74 -12.67
N GLY A 85 -32.07 7.79 -11.70
CA GLY A 85 -30.64 7.59 -11.89
C GLY A 85 -29.89 8.86 -12.32
N LEU A 86 -30.49 10.04 -12.12
CA LEU A 86 -29.82 11.31 -12.45
C LEU A 86 -28.97 11.79 -11.28
N VAL A 87 -27.73 12.20 -11.58
CA VAL A 87 -26.77 12.70 -10.59
C VAL A 87 -27.24 14.03 -10.00
N GLN A 88 -27.37 14.08 -8.66
CA GLN A 88 -27.74 15.27 -7.90
C GLN A 88 -26.51 15.95 -7.27
N SER A 89 -25.61 15.15 -6.71
CA SER A 89 -24.33 15.59 -6.14
C SER A 89 -23.29 14.49 -6.33
N PHE A 90 -22.00 14.85 -6.32
CA PHE A 90 -20.93 13.85 -6.28
C PHE A 90 -19.68 14.34 -5.57
N THR A 91 -18.90 13.39 -5.06
CA THR A 91 -17.51 13.56 -4.65
C THR A 91 -16.65 12.68 -5.53
N LEU A 92 -15.54 13.22 -6.05
CA LEU A 92 -14.54 12.50 -6.84
C LEU A 92 -13.16 12.85 -6.32
N SER A 93 -12.36 11.85 -5.99
CA SER A 93 -10.93 12.00 -5.70
C SER A 93 -10.11 11.25 -6.73
N LEU A 94 -8.99 11.86 -7.15
CA LEU A 94 -8.07 11.31 -8.12
C LEU A 94 -6.65 11.35 -7.56
N ASP A 95 -5.91 10.27 -7.78
CA ASP A 95 -4.45 10.25 -7.71
C ASP A 95 -3.90 10.61 -9.09
N THR A 96 -3.01 11.60 -9.14
CA THR A 96 -2.48 12.15 -10.40
C THR A 96 -1.05 11.74 -10.64
N TYR A 97 -0.68 11.58 -11.90
CA TYR A 97 0.63 11.13 -12.33
C TYR A 97 1.14 12.01 -13.47
N ASP A 98 2.45 12.19 -13.54
CA ASP A 98 3.09 12.82 -14.71
C ASP A 98 3.15 11.86 -15.91
N GLU A 99 3.72 12.32 -17.03
CA GLU A 99 3.84 11.52 -18.25
C GLU A 99 4.71 10.26 -18.09
N SER A 100 5.60 10.25 -17.10
CA SER A 100 6.46 9.09 -16.78
C SER A 100 5.76 8.08 -15.87
N GLY A 101 4.54 8.36 -15.42
CA GLY A 101 3.81 7.55 -14.44
C GLY A 101 4.24 7.81 -13.00
N THR A 102 5.01 8.87 -12.75
CA THR A 102 5.43 9.26 -11.40
C THR A 102 4.29 9.99 -10.70
N TYR A 103 3.98 9.58 -9.47
CA TYR A 103 2.92 10.21 -8.68
C TYR A 103 3.19 11.70 -8.42
N TYR A 104 2.19 12.52 -8.71
CA TYR A 104 2.26 13.98 -8.67
C TYR A 104 1.40 14.60 -7.56
N GLY A 105 0.52 13.80 -6.92
CA GLY A 105 -0.34 14.24 -5.81
C GLY A 105 -1.81 13.90 -6.02
N GLY A 106 -2.63 14.23 -5.03
CA GLY A 106 -4.07 13.98 -5.05
C GLY A 106 -4.87 15.23 -5.42
N VAL A 107 -6.00 15.06 -6.09
CA VAL A 107 -6.99 16.13 -6.30
C VAL A 107 -8.39 15.66 -5.95
N SER A 108 -9.26 16.60 -5.58
CA SER A 108 -10.66 16.28 -5.27
C SER A 108 -11.64 17.29 -5.87
N TYR A 109 -12.83 16.79 -6.19
CA TYR A 109 -13.96 17.54 -6.71
C TYR A 109 -15.19 17.24 -5.85
N LEU A 110 -15.88 18.28 -5.42
CA LEU A 110 -17.20 18.19 -4.80
C LEU A 110 -18.20 18.97 -5.65
N TYR A 111 -19.21 18.30 -6.18
CA TYR A 111 -20.32 18.94 -6.87
C TYR A 111 -21.58 18.92 -6.02
N ARG A 112 -22.11 20.09 -5.69
CA ARG A 112 -23.39 20.28 -5.02
C ARG A 112 -23.95 21.67 -5.37
N ASP A 113 -25.26 21.81 -5.43
CA ASP A 113 -25.94 23.10 -5.59
C ASP A 113 -25.46 23.94 -6.79
N LYS A 114 -25.10 23.26 -7.90
CA LYS A 114 -24.54 23.87 -9.12
C LYS A 114 -23.19 24.56 -8.90
N THR A 115 -22.42 24.07 -7.95
CA THR A 115 -21.05 24.50 -7.66
C THR A 115 -20.14 23.27 -7.70
N ILE A 116 -18.99 23.39 -8.34
CA ILE A 116 -17.86 22.47 -8.20
C ILE A 116 -16.83 23.13 -7.31
N THR A 117 -16.49 22.49 -6.20
CA THR A 117 -15.32 22.83 -5.40
C THR A 117 -14.17 21.92 -5.82
N TYR A 118 -13.08 22.51 -6.33
CA TYR A 118 -11.86 21.79 -6.71
C TYR A 118 -10.75 22.06 -5.69
N THR A 119 -10.13 21.00 -5.17
CA THR A 119 -9.03 21.09 -4.20
C THR A 119 -7.84 20.27 -4.66
N GLU A 120 -6.68 20.90 -4.72
CA GLU A 120 -5.39 20.24 -4.89
C GLU A 120 -4.84 19.83 -3.52
N THR A 121 -4.44 18.57 -3.40
CA THR A 121 -3.77 18.03 -2.22
C THR A 121 -2.33 17.77 -2.63
N THR A 122 -1.51 18.83 -2.62
CA THR A 122 -0.05 18.64 -2.77
C THR A 122 0.44 17.81 -1.60
N SER A 123 0.91 16.60 -1.87
CA SER A 123 1.60 15.77 -0.90
C SER A 123 2.94 16.45 -0.57
N ALA A 124 2.96 17.31 0.44
CA ALA A 124 4.18 17.88 1.02
C ALA A 124 5.09 16.83 1.69
N LYS A 125 4.92 15.55 1.35
CA LYS A 125 5.59 14.38 1.93
C LYS A 125 6.00 13.38 0.86
N LEU A 126 6.70 13.85 -0.17
CA LEU A 126 7.48 13.04 -1.14
C LEU A 126 8.53 12.09 -0.50
N GLY A 127 8.57 11.96 0.82
CA GLY A 127 9.56 11.15 1.54
C GLY A 127 9.00 10.22 2.61
N GLN A 128 7.67 9.96 2.63
CA GLN A 128 7.02 9.11 3.64
C GLN A 128 5.96 8.12 3.12
N GLN A 129 5.69 8.01 1.82
CA GLN A 129 4.52 7.23 1.37
C GLN A 129 4.91 6.09 0.44
N LEU A 130 4.27 4.95 0.71
CA LEU A 130 4.11 3.78 -0.15
C LEU A 130 3.99 4.19 -1.61
N ALA A 131 4.59 3.41 -2.50
CA ALA A 131 4.59 3.72 -3.91
C ALA A 131 3.15 3.78 -4.45
N PHE A 132 2.72 4.97 -4.88
CA PHE A 132 1.49 5.12 -5.64
C PHE A 132 1.76 4.59 -7.05
N PHE A 133 1.10 3.50 -7.40
CA PHE A 133 1.23 2.87 -8.70
C PHE A 133 0.02 3.22 -9.57
N TYR A 134 0.28 3.46 -10.85
CA TYR A 134 -0.79 3.58 -11.81
C TYR A 134 -1.60 2.28 -11.89
N ASP A 135 -2.89 2.33 -11.60
CA ASP A 135 -3.79 1.17 -11.55
C ASP A 135 -4.80 1.16 -12.71
N GLN A 136 -4.67 0.18 -13.60
CA GLN A 136 -5.59 0.03 -14.74
C GLN A 136 -7.05 -0.18 -14.30
N ASN A 137 -7.25 -0.81 -13.13
CA ASN A 137 -8.56 -1.08 -12.55
C ASN A 137 -9.28 0.17 -12.01
N ALA A 138 -8.54 1.27 -11.83
CA ALA A 138 -9.04 2.54 -11.33
C ALA A 138 -9.09 3.64 -12.40
N THR A 139 -8.87 3.29 -13.68
CA THR A 139 -8.97 4.27 -14.77
C THR A 139 -10.41 4.67 -15.06
N LEU A 140 -10.63 5.94 -15.41
CA LEU A 140 -11.96 6.44 -15.79
C LEU A 140 -12.58 5.64 -16.94
N SER A 141 -11.80 5.31 -17.97
CA SER A 141 -12.28 4.57 -19.14
C SER A 141 -12.75 3.17 -18.76
N TYR A 142 -12.03 2.49 -17.87
CA TYR A 142 -12.40 1.17 -17.42
C TYR A 142 -13.68 1.21 -16.58
N LEU A 143 -13.70 2.06 -15.55
CA LEU A 143 -14.84 2.21 -14.65
C LEU A 143 -16.10 2.71 -15.36
N ASP A 144 -15.96 3.57 -16.38
CA ASP A 144 -17.07 4.02 -17.24
C ASP A 144 -17.76 2.83 -17.93
N GLY A 145 -16.96 1.91 -18.49
CA GLY A 145 -17.45 0.69 -19.12
C GLY A 145 -18.20 -0.24 -18.17
N LEU A 146 -17.72 -0.36 -16.92
CA LEU A 146 -18.39 -1.16 -15.89
C LEU A 146 -19.70 -0.52 -15.41
N LEU A 147 -19.66 0.79 -15.12
CA LEU A 147 -20.80 1.54 -14.59
C LEU A 147 -22.01 1.51 -15.53
N LYS A 148 -21.76 1.57 -16.85
CA LYS A 148 -22.79 1.51 -17.89
C LYS A 148 -23.49 0.15 -17.98
N GLN A 149 -22.88 -0.92 -17.45
CA GLN A 149 -23.50 -2.24 -17.40
C GLN A 149 -24.56 -2.30 -16.30
N ILE A 150 -24.37 -1.59 -15.19
CA ILE A 150 -25.25 -1.66 -14.02
C ILE A 150 -26.64 -1.12 -14.37
N PRO A 151 -27.72 -1.89 -14.15
CA PRO A 151 -29.09 -1.46 -14.45
C PRO A 151 -29.63 -0.52 -13.35
N ILE A 152 -28.90 0.55 -13.03
CA ILE A 152 -29.11 1.46 -11.89
C ILE A 152 -30.58 1.84 -11.73
N LYS A 153 -31.23 2.31 -12.80
CA LYS A 153 -32.64 2.75 -12.71
C LYS A 153 -33.58 1.61 -12.33
N LYS A 154 -33.37 0.41 -12.89
CA LYS A 154 -34.19 -0.76 -12.58
C LYS A 154 -33.90 -1.27 -11.17
N GLN A 155 -32.63 -1.29 -10.78
CA GLN A 155 -32.23 -1.70 -9.43
C GLN A 155 -32.83 -0.77 -8.38
N ILE A 156 -32.72 0.56 -8.55
CA ILE A 156 -33.33 1.56 -7.66
C ILE A 156 -34.81 1.26 -7.42
N ALA A 157 -35.56 0.92 -8.47
CA ALA A 157 -36.99 0.66 -8.40
C ALA A 157 -37.36 -0.56 -7.53
N VAL A 158 -36.47 -1.54 -7.39
CA VAL A 158 -36.70 -2.76 -6.58
C VAL A 158 -35.86 -2.79 -5.30
N SER A 159 -34.95 -1.84 -5.13
CA SER A 159 -33.91 -1.86 -4.11
C SER A 159 -34.43 -1.72 -2.67
N GLY A 160 -35.58 -1.08 -2.47
CA GLY A 160 -36.06 -0.71 -1.13
C GLY A 160 -35.25 0.40 -0.42
N LEU A 161 -34.22 0.95 -1.07
CA LEU A 161 -33.37 1.99 -0.47
C LEU A 161 -34.12 3.33 -0.31
N SER A 162 -33.83 4.04 0.78
CA SER A 162 -34.42 5.34 1.10
C SER A 162 -33.78 6.50 0.33
N ARG A 163 -32.49 6.38 -0.01
CA ARG A 163 -31.69 7.26 -0.86
C ARG A 163 -30.84 6.40 -1.80
N TYR A 164 -30.25 7.00 -2.82
CA TYR A 164 -29.52 6.26 -3.84
C TYR A 164 -28.14 6.86 -4.03
N PHE A 165 -27.13 6.13 -3.59
CA PHE A 165 -25.73 6.49 -3.76
C PHE A 165 -25.02 5.42 -4.55
N VAL A 166 -24.24 5.82 -5.55
CA VAL A 166 -23.32 4.94 -6.25
C VAL A 166 -21.90 5.30 -5.85
N SER A 167 -21.17 4.33 -5.30
CA SER A 167 -19.82 4.50 -4.78
C SER A 167 -18.83 3.52 -5.39
N TYR A 168 -17.60 3.99 -5.54
CA TYR A 168 -16.44 3.20 -5.93
C TYR A 168 -15.22 3.61 -5.10
N ARG A 169 -14.44 2.61 -4.69
CA ARG A 169 -13.11 2.77 -4.11
C ARG A 169 -12.20 1.64 -4.61
N PRO A 170 -10.93 1.90 -4.97
CA PRO A 170 -9.96 0.86 -5.28
C PRO A 170 -9.76 -0.11 -4.11
N HIS A 171 -9.18 -1.27 -4.41
CA HIS A 171 -8.77 -2.28 -3.42
C HIS A 171 -9.89 -2.73 -2.46
N THR A 172 -11.14 -2.77 -2.95
CA THR A 172 -12.29 -3.14 -2.12
C THR A 172 -12.34 -4.66 -1.91
N VAL A 173 -12.46 -5.09 -0.64
CA VAL A 173 -12.72 -6.48 -0.26
C VAL A 173 -14.14 -6.62 0.26
N VAL A 174 -14.93 -7.48 -0.39
CA VAL A 174 -16.25 -7.90 0.13
C VAL A 174 -16.05 -9.19 0.92
N ARG A 175 -16.49 -9.23 2.19
CA ARG A 175 -16.31 -10.40 3.06
C ARG A 175 -16.80 -11.70 2.38
N GLN A 176 -16.00 -12.76 2.48
CA GLN A 176 -16.34 -14.06 1.92
C GLN A 176 -17.74 -14.53 2.37
N GLY A 177 -18.52 -15.03 1.42
CA GLY A 177 -19.89 -15.51 1.65
C GLY A 177 -20.96 -14.42 1.66
N ASN A 178 -20.59 -13.13 1.69
CA ASN A 178 -21.58 -12.05 1.55
C ASN A 178 -22.19 -12.05 0.14
N PRO A 179 -23.48 -11.71 0.01
CA PRO A 179 -24.15 -11.64 -1.28
C PRO A 179 -23.57 -10.52 -2.14
N ILE A 180 -23.45 -10.79 -3.44
CA ILE A 180 -22.98 -9.87 -4.48
C ILE A 180 -23.78 -10.06 -5.77
N PHE A 181 -23.64 -9.13 -6.70
CA PHE A 181 -23.81 -9.42 -8.12
C PHE A 181 -22.44 -9.77 -8.70
N ASP A 182 -22.22 -11.06 -8.95
CA ASP A 182 -20.98 -11.54 -9.54
C ASP A 182 -21.03 -11.38 -11.07
N LEU A 183 -20.32 -10.38 -11.57
CA LEU A 183 -20.24 -10.04 -12.99
C LEU A 183 -18.85 -10.36 -13.57
N ARG A 184 -18.02 -11.12 -12.84
CA ARG A 184 -16.66 -11.46 -13.26
C ARG A 184 -16.62 -12.33 -14.52
N ALA A 185 -17.67 -13.12 -14.76
CA ALA A 185 -17.82 -13.92 -15.98
C ALA A 185 -18.33 -13.10 -17.18
N GLY A 186 -18.68 -11.82 -17.00
CA GLY A 186 -19.28 -10.98 -18.04
C GLY A 186 -20.76 -11.25 -18.28
N ASP A 187 -21.45 -11.91 -17.35
CA ASP A 187 -22.87 -12.18 -17.43
C ASP A 187 -23.70 -10.88 -17.43
N ALA A 188 -24.87 -10.93 -18.06
CA ALA A 188 -25.79 -9.80 -18.05
C ALA A 188 -26.26 -9.51 -16.60
N PRO A 189 -26.16 -8.26 -16.14
CA PRO A 189 -26.46 -7.94 -14.75
C PRO A 189 -27.94 -8.15 -14.44
N GLN A 190 -28.18 -8.92 -13.39
CA GLN A 190 -29.52 -9.18 -12.86
C GLN A 190 -30.06 -7.95 -12.11
N VAL A 191 -31.37 -7.95 -11.88
CA VAL A 191 -32.06 -6.98 -11.02
C VAL A 191 -32.74 -7.77 -9.92
N LEU A 192 -32.25 -7.62 -8.68
CA LEU A 192 -32.71 -8.42 -7.54
C LEU A 192 -33.29 -7.50 -6.48
N GLY A 193 -34.43 -7.92 -5.90
CA GLY A 193 -34.95 -7.29 -4.69
C GLY A 193 -34.07 -7.59 -3.46
N PRO A 194 -34.38 -7.00 -2.30
CA PRO A 194 -33.56 -7.14 -1.09
C PRO A 194 -33.41 -8.59 -0.64
N GLN A 195 -34.51 -9.35 -0.64
CA GLN A 195 -34.51 -10.74 -0.20
C GLN A 195 -33.71 -11.63 -1.16
N ASP A 196 -33.98 -11.52 -2.47
CA ASP A 196 -33.28 -12.30 -3.49
C ASP A 196 -31.78 -12.04 -3.52
N TYR A 197 -31.37 -10.78 -3.30
CA TYR A 197 -29.98 -10.42 -3.15
C TYR A 197 -29.40 -11.03 -1.87
N ALA A 198 -30.07 -10.88 -0.72
CA ALA A 198 -29.63 -11.45 0.55
C ALA A 198 -29.51 -12.99 0.53
N ASP A 199 -30.36 -13.66 -0.25
CA ASP A 199 -30.34 -15.11 -0.48
C ASP A 199 -29.18 -15.55 -1.42
N GLY A 200 -28.36 -14.61 -1.92
CA GLY A 200 -27.18 -14.89 -2.73
C GLY A 200 -27.48 -15.24 -4.19
N LYS A 201 -28.67 -14.91 -4.72
CA LYS A 201 -29.04 -15.28 -6.10
C LYS A 201 -28.17 -14.63 -7.18
N GLY A 202 -27.51 -13.52 -6.86
CA GLY A 202 -26.53 -12.85 -7.73
C GLY A 202 -25.12 -13.41 -7.61
N GLY A 203 -24.87 -14.34 -6.68
CA GLY A 203 -23.54 -14.84 -6.32
C GLY A 203 -23.14 -14.47 -4.88
N VAL A 204 -22.02 -15.03 -4.44
CA VAL A 204 -21.42 -14.76 -3.14
C VAL A 204 -19.94 -14.41 -3.30
N SER A 205 -19.46 -13.46 -2.50
CA SER A 205 -18.06 -13.05 -2.53
C SER A 205 -17.12 -14.19 -2.13
N ASP A 206 -15.95 -14.23 -2.76
CA ASP A 206 -14.84 -15.12 -2.41
C ASP A 206 -13.91 -14.53 -1.35
N GLY A 207 -14.16 -13.29 -0.89
CA GLY A 207 -13.33 -12.62 0.10
C GLY A 207 -12.07 -11.98 -0.45
N LYS A 208 -11.89 -11.94 -1.78
CA LYS A 208 -10.71 -11.36 -2.41
C LYS A 208 -10.93 -9.89 -2.76
N THR A 209 -9.82 -9.20 -2.93
CA THR A 209 -9.80 -7.85 -3.49
C THR A 209 -10.41 -7.87 -4.90
N SER A 210 -11.27 -6.90 -5.21
CA SER A 210 -11.99 -6.84 -6.50
C SER A 210 -12.38 -5.41 -6.88
N VAL A 211 -12.80 -5.24 -8.14
CA VAL A 211 -13.39 -3.99 -8.62
C VAL A 211 -14.88 -3.99 -8.26
N VAL A 212 -15.25 -3.16 -7.28
CA VAL A 212 -16.60 -3.15 -6.71
C VAL A 212 -17.25 -1.79 -6.88
N ILE A 213 -18.43 -1.77 -7.50
CA ILE A 213 -19.31 -0.60 -7.52
C ILE A 213 -20.50 -0.90 -6.61
N THR A 214 -20.78 0.00 -5.66
CA THR A 214 -21.81 -0.21 -4.63
C THR A 214 -22.97 0.76 -4.82
N LEU A 215 -24.20 0.24 -4.86
CA LEU A 215 -25.43 1.02 -4.72
C LEU A 215 -25.95 0.89 -3.28
N TYR A 216 -26.11 2.01 -2.57
CA TYR A 216 -26.51 2.02 -1.15
C TYR A 216 -27.30 3.28 -0.78
N ASP A 217 -27.74 3.38 0.48
CA ASP A 217 -28.60 4.48 0.98
C ASP A 217 -27.85 5.69 1.57
N GLY A 218 -26.52 5.69 1.52
CA GLY A 218 -25.70 6.76 2.07
C GLY A 218 -25.39 6.62 3.57
N SER A 219 -25.92 5.62 4.26
CA SER A 219 -25.73 5.45 5.72
C SER A 219 -24.41 4.75 6.07
N SER A 220 -24.09 3.66 5.38
CA SER A 220 -22.86 2.88 5.61
C SER A 220 -22.54 2.02 4.38
N MET A 221 -21.24 1.87 4.10
CA MET A 221 -20.73 0.98 3.04
C MET A 221 -20.33 -0.41 3.60
N VAL A 222 -20.47 -0.62 4.91
CA VAL A 222 -20.08 -1.85 5.61
C VAL A 222 -21.29 -2.56 6.21
N SER A 223 -22.31 -1.80 6.57
CA SER A 223 -23.53 -2.27 7.24
C SER A 223 -24.76 -1.61 6.62
N GLY A 224 -25.93 -2.21 6.78
CA GLY A 224 -27.16 -1.71 6.18
C GLY A 224 -27.43 -2.30 4.79
N GLN A 225 -28.46 -1.75 4.14
CA GLN A 225 -28.91 -2.28 2.86
C GLN A 225 -28.09 -1.68 1.71
N LEU A 226 -27.39 -2.56 1.00
CA LEU A 226 -26.52 -2.19 -0.11
C LEU A 226 -26.47 -3.33 -1.14
N PHE A 227 -26.09 -2.97 -2.37
CA PHE A 227 -26.01 -3.86 -3.52
C PHE A 227 -24.63 -3.68 -4.16
N GLN A 228 -23.81 -4.74 -4.13
CA GLN A 228 -22.42 -4.71 -4.57
C GLN A 228 -22.27 -5.43 -5.90
N TYR A 229 -21.79 -4.71 -6.90
CA TYR A 229 -21.50 -5.23 -8.24
C TYR A 229 -20.01 -5.50 -8.33
N VAL A 230 -19.64 -6.77 -8.47
CA VAL A 230 -18.25 -7.23 -8.49
C VAL A 230 -17.88 -7.59 -9.92
N PHE A 231 -16.85 -6.92 -10.43
CA PHE A 231 -16.40 -7.09 -11.81
C PHE A 231 -15.05 -7.80 -11.86
N ALA A 232 -14.75 -8.39 -13.03
CA ALA A 232 -13.39 -8.80 -13.32
C ALA A 232 -12.47 -7.57 -13.25
N PRO A 233 -11.19 -7.73 -12.93
CA PRO A 233 -10.23 -6.64 -13.08
C PRO A 233 -9.83 -6.45 -14.55
N ALA A 234 -9.47 -5.22 -14.93
CA ALA A 234 -8.77 -4.94 -16.18
C ALA A 234 -7.36 -5.55 -16.17
N ASP A 235 -6.71 -5.49 -15.01
CA ASP A 235 -5.40 -6.08 -14.73
C ASP A 235 -5.47 -6.84 -13.41
N ALA A 236 -5.28 -8.16 -13.48
CA ALA A 236 -5.36 -9.04 -12.32
C ALA A 236 -4.24 -8.76 -11.31
N ASP A 237 -3.07 -8.27 -11.75
CA ASP A 237 -1.94 -8.04 -10.87
C ASP A 237 -2.19 -6.84 -9.96
N THR A 238 -2.74 -5.74 -10.50
CA THR A 238 -3.08 -4.55 -9.71
C THR A 238 -4.37 -4.72 -8.89
N ALA A 239 -5.13 -5.80 -9.10
CA ALA A 239 -6.29 -6.17 -8.30
C ALA A 239 -5.94 -6.98 -7.05
N LEU A 240 -4.65 -7.27 -6.81
CA LEU A 240 -4.19 -8.01 -5.64
C LEU A 240 -3.86 -7.07 -4.47
N GLY A 241 -4.71 -7.10 -3.45
CA GLY A 241 -4.53 -6.36 -2.20
C GLY A 241 -4.57 -4.85 -2.36
N ASP A 242 -4.09 -4.12 -1.35
CA ASP A 242 -3.95 -2.66 -1.35
C ASP A 242 -2.46 -2.28 -1.34
N ARG A 243 -1.91 -2.08 -2.53
CA ARG A 243 -0.50 -1.69 -2.74
C ARG A 243 -0.19 -0.28 -2.23
N THR A 244 -1.21 0.52 -1.93
CA THR A 244 -1.05 1.87 -1.38
C THR A 244 -0.95 1.87 0.14
N SER A 245 -1.32 0.76 0.79
CA SER A 245 -1.30 0.59 2.25
C SER A 245 -0.35 -0.53 2.72
N HIS A 246 -0.05 -1.50 1.86
CA HIS A 246 0.73 -2.69 2.22
C HIS A 246 1.84 -3.01 1.22
N MET A 247 2.95 -3.54 1.73
CA MET A 247 3.98 -4.17 0.90
C MET A 247 3.51 -5.52 0.38
N GLN A 248 4.19 -6.06 -0.64
CA GLN A 248 3.86 -7.40 -1.15
C GLN A 248 3.88 -8.44 -0.02
N CYS A 249 4.97 -8.43 0.75
CA CYS A 249 5.08 -9.15 1.99
C CYS A 249 4.98 -8.16 3.14
N ASP A 250 3.99 -8.31 3.99
CA ASP A 250 3.72 -7.39 5.09
C ASP A 250 3.18 -8.13 6.32
N TYR A 251 3.19 -7.48 7.47
CA TYR A 251 2.61 -8.04 8.69
C TYR A 251 1.87 -6.97 9.47
N MET A 252 0.92 -7.39 10.29
CA MET A 252 0.20 -6.48 11.18
C MET A 252 -0.01 -7.09 12.56
N ILE A 253 -0.04 -6.23 13.58
CA ILE A 253 -0.42 -6.57 14.94
C ILE A 253 -1.71 -5.84 15.27
N THR A 254 -2.84 -6.56 15.24
CA THR A 254 -4.16 -5.97 15.53
C THR A 254 -5.02 -6.95 16.33
N GLY A 255 -5.78 -6.42 17.30
CA GLY A 255 -6.70 -7.22 18.11
C GLY A 255 -6.04 -8.40 18.83
N GLY A 256 -4.81 -8.25 19.31
CA GLY A 256 -4.07 -9.30 20.01
C GLY A 256 -3.52 -10.40 19.12
N GLN A 257 -3.46 -10.19 17.79
CA GLN A 257 -2.96 -11.17 16.82
C GLN A 257 -1.89 -10.59 15.91
N LEU A 258 -0.82 -11.36 15.71
CA LEU A 258 0.16 -11.15 14.65
C LEU A 258 -0.31 -11.90 13.40
N ARG A 259 -0.35 -11.22 12.26
CA ARG A 259 -0.71 -11.81 10.97
C ARG A 259 0.26 -11.39 9.89
N PHE A 260 0.48 -12.28 8.93
CA PHE A 260 1.36 -12.07 7.78
C PHE A 260 0.55 -12.07 6.49
N SER A 261 0.93 -11.22 5.54
CA SER A 261 0.41 -11.19 4.18
C SER A 261 1.55 -11.34 3.19
N TYR A 262 1.26 -11.96 2.05
CA TYR A 262 2.20 -12.19 0.95
C TYR A 262 1.63 -11.68 -0.39
N ASP A 263 0.55 -10.91 -0.31
CA ASP A 263 -0.28 -10.48 -1.43
C ASP A 263 -0.86 -9.08 -1.20
N TYR A 264 -0.03 -8.17 -0.69
CA TYR A 264 -0.39 -6.75 -0.46
C TYR A 264 -1.59 -6.58 0.48
N GLY A 265 -1.71 -7.43 1.50
CA GLY A 265 -2.81 -7.40 2.47
C GLY A 265 -4.12 -7.99 1.96
N SER A 266 -4.14 -8.65 0.79
CA SER A 266 -5.38 -9.29 0.30
C SER A 266 -5.77 -10.49 1.16
N THR A 267 -4.81 -11.23 1.67
CA THR A 267 -5.01 -12.32 2.63
C THR A 267 -4.04 -12.19 3.80
N TRP A 268 -4.49 -12.66 4.96
CA TRP A 268 -3.76 -12.56 6.22
C TRP A 268 -3.72 -13.92 6.91
N VAL A 269 -2.52 -14.48 7.04
CA VAL A 269 -2.26 -15.74 7.73
C VAL A 269 -1.91 -15.45 9.18
N PRO A 270 -2.65 -15.99 10.17
CA PRO A 270 -2.32 -15.78 11.57
C PRO A 270 -1.02 -16.51 11.94
N ALA A 271 -0.19 -15.83 12.72
CA ALA A 271 0.98 -16.42 13.35
C ALA A 271 0.56 -17.43 14.44
N PRO A 272 1.32 -18.50 14.67
CA PRO A 272 1.00 -19.55 15.65
C PRO A 272 1.41 -19.15 17.08
N ILE A 273 1.08 -17.92 17.50
CA ILE A 273 1.35 -17.39 18.85
C ILE A 273 0.04 -16.95 19.49
N THR A 274 -0.05 -17.12 20.80
CA THR A 274 -1.19 -16.66 21.59
C THR A 274 -1.16 -15.16 21.82
N GLU A 275 -2.31 -14.58 22.16
CA GLU A 275 -2.41 -13.16 22.53
C GLU A 275 -1.50 -12.80 23.72
N GLN A 276 -1.38 -13.70 24.70
CA GLN A 276 -0.51 -13.51 25.87
C GLN A 276 0.97 -13.51 25.48
N GLU A 277 1.41 -14.47 24.65
CA GLU A 277 2.80 -14.54 24.17
C GLU A 277 3.16 -13.31 23.32
N LEU A 278 2.24 -12.88 22.45
CA LEU A 278 2.42 -11.66 21.68
C LEU A 278 2.52 -10.44 22.60
N LYS A 279 1.63 -10.32 23.58
CA LYS A 279 1.67 -9.22 24.55
C LYS A 279 3.00 -9.19 25.30
N GLU A 280 3.44 -10.31 25.86
CA GLU A 280 4.72 -10.41 26.56
C GLU A 280 5.91 -10.06 25.67
N THR A 281 5.83 -10.41 24.38
CA THR A 281 6.83 -10.04 23.37
C THR A 281 6.88 -8.53 23.15
N MET A 282 5.72 -7.89 23.00
CA MET A 282 5.65 -6.44 22.77
C MET A 282 6.06 -5.66 24.03
N ASP A 283 5.63 -6.10 25.21
CA ASP A 283 6.04 -5.55 26.51
C ASP A 283 7.58 -5.64 26.65
N PHE A 284 8.19 -6.76 26.24
CA PHE A 284 9.65 -6.93 26.23
C PHE A 284 10.36 -5.97 25.28
N TYR A 285 9.79 -5.73 24.10
CA TYR A 285 10.28 -4.73 23.15
C TYR A 285 9.94 -3.28 23.54
N GLN A 286 9.42 -3.05 24.77
CA GLN A 286 9.05 -1.74 25.32
C GLN A 286 7.85 -1.10 24.59
N ASP A 287 6.80 -1.89 24.38
CA ASP A 287 5.53 -1.47 23.77
C ASP A 287 5.68 -0.85 22.37
N ARG A 288 6.66 -1.31 21.60
CA ARG A 288 6.75 -0.95 20.18
C ARG A 288 5.45 -1.34 19.49
N LEU A 289 5.03 -0.55 18.51
CA LEU A 289 3.91 -0.90 17.62
C LEU A 289 4.29 -2.01 16.62
N ALA A 290 5.56 -2.41 16.58
CA ALA A 290 6.17 -3.29 15.60
C ALA A 290 7.21 -4.22 16.24
N LEU A 291 7.39 -5.42 15.66
CA LEU A 291 8.60 -6.20 15.87
C LEU A 291 9.80 -5.43 15.29
N PRO A 292 11.00 -5.52 15.93
CA PRO A 292 12.21 -4.98 15.33
C PRO A 292 12.44 -5.58 13.94
N SER A 293 12.81 -4.76 12.95
CA SER A 293 12.99 -5.21 11.56
C SER A 293 13.96 -6.39 11.42
N THR A 294 15.04 -6.41 12.19
CA THR A 294 16.01 -7.52 12.20
C THR A 294 15.42 -8.82 12.76
N SER A 295 14.38 -8.74 13.61
CA SER A 295 13.75 -9.89 14.25
C SER A 295 12.72 -10.59 13.36
N LEU A 296 12.55 -10.15 12.12
CA LEU A 296 11.61 -10.68 11.15
C LEU A 296 12.29 -10.80 9.78
N PHE A 297 12.18 -11.98 9.18
CA PHE A 297 12.54 -12.25 7.81
C PHE A 297 11.28 -12.67 7.04
N MET A 298 10.92 -11.90 6.02
CA MET A 298 9.73 -12.16 5.22
C MET A 298 10.02 -11.84 3.75
N PRO A 299 10.53 -12.82 2.99
CA PRO A 299 10.97 -12.63 1.62
C PRO A 299 9.80 -12.64 0.64
N VAL A 300 9.95 -11.91 -0.46
CA VAL A 300 9.02 -11.96 -1.60
C VAL A 300 9.09 -13.31 -2.33
N ASP A 301 10.26 -13.94 -2.34
CA ASP A 301 10.44 -15.26 -2.96
C ASP A 301 9.70 -16.34 -2.15
N PRO A 302 8.64 -16.96 -2.70
CA PRO A 302 7.84 -17.96 -1.99
C PRO A 302 8.62 -19.26 -1.70
N ALA A 303 9.78 -19.48 -2.33
CA ALA A 303 10.64 -20.62 -2.04
C ALA A 303 11.39 -20.47 -0.71
N LEU A 304 11.55 -19.23 -0.23
CA LEU A 304 12.24 -18.95 1.02
C LEU A 304 11.28 -18.98 2.22
N PRO A 305 11.74 -19.38 3.42
CA PRO A 305 10.92 -19.37 4.62
C PRO A 305 10.60 -17.95 5.11
N THR A 306 9.47 -17.79 5.79
CA THR A 306 9.23 -16.66 6.70
C THR A 306 9.74 -17.03 8.08
N ALA A 307 10.44 -16.15 8.77
CA ALA A 307 10.95 -16.43 10.11
C ALA A 307 10.87 -15.20 11.01
N TYR A 308 10.54 -15.38 12.30
CA TYR A 308 10.51 -14.27 13.25
C TYR A 308 10.81 -14.71 14.67
N PHE A 309 11.31 -13.77 15.48
CA PHE A 309 11.54 -13.97 16.91
C PHE A 309 10.43 -13.38 17.77
N TRP A 310 10.03 -14.12 18.80
CA TRP A 310 9.12 -13.66 19.84
C TRP A 310 9.57 -14.10 21.24
N GLY A 311 8.85 -13.64 22.27
CA GLY A 311 9.09 -13.97 23.67
C GLY A 311 10.22 -13.16 24.31
N LYS A 312 10.21 -13.09 25.65
CA LYS A 312 11.32 -12.52 26.44
C LYS A 312 12.58 -13.39 26.30
N THR A 313 12.43 -14.70 26.47
CA THR A 313 13.40 -15.68 25.99
C THR A 313 13.13 -15.88 24.50
N PRO A 314 14.13 -15.69 23.62
CA PRO A 314 13.91 -15.73 22.19
C PRO A 314 13.44 -17.12 21.76
N VAL A 315 12.27 -17.16 21.13
CA VAL A 315 11.77 -18.31 20.37
C VAL A 315 11.79 -17.93 18.90
N LEU A 316 12.45 -18.72 18.07
CA LEU A 316 12.46 -18.55 16.63
C LEU A 316 11.29 -19.35 16.04
N THR A 317 10.39 -18.68 15.33
CA THR A 317 9.31 -19.34 14.60
C THR A 317 9.57 -19.24 13.11
N ILE A 318 9.51 -20.37 12.41
CA ILE A 318 9.80 -20.49 10.97
C ILE A 318 8.57 -21.07 10.27
N SER A 319 8.25 -20.53 9.10
CA SER A 319 7.23 -21.05 8.20
C SER A 319 7.76 -21.35 6.82
N THR A 320 7.34 -22.50 6.28
CA THR A 320 7.51 -22.84 4.86
C THR A 320 6.20 -22.62 4.11
N GLY A 321 6.31 -22.23 2.84
CA GLY A 321 5.14 -22.00 1.97
C GLY A 321 4.27 -20.83 2.44
N GLN A 322 4.90 -19.70 2.82
CA GLN A 322 4.21 -18.44 3.13
C GLN A 322 3.08 -18.59 4.18
N GLY A 323 3.39 -19.19 5.33
CA GLY A 323 2.43 -19.36 6.43
C GLY A 323 1.64 -20.69 6.40
N GLY A 324 1.96 -21.60 5.46
CA GLY A 324 1.26 -22.88 5.33
C GLY A 324 1.54 -23.87 6.46
N SER A 325 2.78 -23.92 6.96
CA SER A 325 3.16 -24.71 8.15
C SER A 325 4.12 -23.92 9.03
N TRP A 326 4.12 -24.18 10.33
CA TRP A 326 4.94 -23.45 11.30
C TRP A 326 5.69 -24.40 12.23
N GLN A 327 6.91 -24.02 12.58
CA GLN A 327 7.73 -24.69 13.59
C GLN A 327 8.35 -23.68 14.54
N ASN A 328 8.37 -24.02 15.83
CA ASN A 328 9.09 -23.27 16.84
C ASN A 328 10.44 -23.93 17.10
N VAL A 329 11.49 -23.13 17.09
CA VAL A 329 12.87 -23.53 17.29
C VAL A 329 13.40 -22.81 18.52
N GLN A 330 13.90 -23.58 19.46
CA GLN A 330 14.69 -23.05 20.57
C GLN A 330 16.16 -23.11 20.17
N LEU A 331 16.74 -21.95 19.86
CA LEU A 331 18.18 -21.86 19.63
C LEU A 331 18.91 -22.16 20.96
N PRO A 332 20.01 -22.94 20.93
CA PRO A 332 20.79 -23.18 22.12
C PRO A 332 21.34 -21.84 22.61
N LEU A 333 21.05 -21.49 23.86
CA LEU A 333 21.67 -20.35 24.52
C LEU A 333 22.75 -20.90 25.43
N SER A 334 24.00 -20.50 25.21
CA SER A 334 25.06 -20.80 26.14
C SER A 334 24.75 -20.18 27.52
N ASP A 335 25.25 -20.80 28.58
CA ASP A 335 25.10 -20.30 29.96
C ASP A 335 25.64 -18.87 30.15
N SER A 336 26.43 -18.37 29.18
CA SER A 336 26.95 -17.01 29.19
C SER A 336 25.89 -15.94 28.88
N PHE A 337 24.71 -16.29 28.34
CA PHE A 337 23.61 -15.34 28.19
C PHE A 337 22.91 -15.05 29.52
N GLU A 338 23.61 -14.36 30.42
CA GLU A 338 23.10 -13.98 31.76
C GLU A 338 22.03 -12.88 31.72
N ARG A 339 21.73 -12.33 30.53
CA ARG A 339 20.88 -11.17 30.31
C ARG A 339 19.88 -11.41 29.19
N SER A 340 18.82 -10.62 29.18
CA SER A 340 17.79 -10.72 28.15
C SER A 340 18.37 -10.50 26.76
N VAL A 341 18.10 -11.45 25.86
CA VAL A 341 18.51 -11.41 24.46
C VAL A 341 17.60 -10.45 23.71
N ASN A 342 18.06 -9.21 23.52
CA ASN A 342 17.29 -8.13 22.91
C ASN A 342 17.84 -7.68 21.55
N LYS A 343 18.96 -8.26 21.09
CA LYS A 343 19.44 -8.16 19.71
C LYS A 343 19.16 -9.48 19.03
N ARG A 344 18.37 -9.44 17.96
CA ARG A 344 17.92 -10.64 17.26
C ARG A 344 17.90 -10.34 15.77
N ALA A 345 18.54 -11.19 14.99
CA ALA A 345 18.59 -11.09 13.55
C ALA A 345 18.33 -12.48 12.96
N VAL A 346 17.56 -12.58 11.87
CA VAL A 346 17.28 -13.86 11.19
C VAL A 346 17.16 -13.66 9.69
N GLY A 347 17.56 -14.67 8.91
CA GLY A 347 17.32 -14.69 7.47
C GLY A 347 17.63 -16.02 6.80
N PHE A 348 17.20 -16.14 5.54
CA PHE A 348 17.47 -17.31 4.70
C PHE A 348 18.02 -16.90 3.34
N VAL A 349 18.93 -17.71 2.81
CA VAL A 349 19.47 -17.59 1.45
C VAL A 349 18.84 -18.63 0.52
N SER A 350 18.43 -19.77 1.06
CA SER A 350 17.71 -20.82 0.36
C SER A 350 16.67 -21.46 1.28
N SER A 351 15.86 -22.39 0.76
CA SER A 351 14.90 -23.14 1.58
C SER A 351 15.58 -24.04 2.63
N SER A 352 16.87 -24.36 2.46
CA SER A 352 17.64 -25.19 3.38
C SER A 352 18.63 -24.38 4.23
N PHE A 353 19.24 -23.34 3.67
CA PHE A 353 20.27 -22.55 4.35
C PHE A 353 19.72 -21.25 4.92
N GLY A 354 19.91 -21.08 6.21
CA GLY A 354 19.54 -19.88 6.94
C GLY A 354 20.50 -19.58 8.09
N TRP A 355 20.32 -18.39 8.65
CA TRP A 355 21.13 -17.87 9.73
C TRP A 355 20.24 -17.20 10.77
N ALA A 356 20.73 -17.18 12.00
CA ALA A 356 20.17 -16.40 13.09
C ALA A 356 21.31 -15.82 13.91
N ALA A 357 21.13 -14.64 14.49
CA ALA A 357 22.09 -14.05 15.41
C ALA A 357 21.36 -13.50 16.63
N LEU A 358 21.94 -13.78 17.79
CA LEU A 358 21.40 -13.39 19.08
C LEU A 358 22.45 -12.59 19.83
N GLY A 359 22.03 -11.54 20.53
CA GLY A 359 22.90 -10.73 21.35
C GLY A 359 22.19 -9.99 22.47
N THR A 360 22.98 -9.51 23.42
CA THR A 360 22.55 -8.64 24.52
C THR A 360 23.10 -7.23 24.34
N ASP A 361 22.46 -6.24 24.95
CA ASP A 361 23.13 -4.95 25.20
C ASP A 361 24.37 -5.13 26.10
N TRP A 362 25.28 -4.17 26.01
CA TRP A 362 26.45 -4.10 26.87
C TRP A 362 26.11 -3.61 28.29
N SER A 363 26.87 -4.06 29.29
CA SER A 363 26.98 -3.36 30.58
C SER A 363 28.38 -3.43 31.19
N MET A 364 28.64 -2.47 32.07
CA MET A 364 29.88 -2.42 32.86
C MET A 364 30.17 -3.69 33.69
N GLY A 365 29.14 -4.41 34.15
CA GLY A 365 29.30 -5.55 35.06
C GLY A 365 29.28 -6.92 34.37
N GLY A 366 28.53 -7.06 33.26
CA GLY A 366 28.32 -8.33 32.57
C GLY A 366 28.78 -8.35 31.12
N GLY A 367 29.38 -7.26 30.61
CA GLY A 367 29.79 -7.16 29.20
C GLY A 367 28.61 -7.26 28.24
N GLU A 368 28.91 -7.72 27.02
CA GLU A 368 27.94 -8.16 26.01
C GLU A 368 28.16 -9.64 25.71
N HIS A 369 27.09 -10.31 25.27
CA HIS A 369 27.16 -11.65 24.70
C HIS A 369 26.49 -11.65 23.34
N LYS A 370 27.10 -12.35 22.38
CA LYS A 370 26.53 -12.54 21.05
C LYS A 370 26.95 -13.87 20.44
N ALA A 371 26.10 -14.44 19.62
CA ALA A 371 26.37 -15.67 18.88
C ALA A 371 25.61 -15.66 17.55
N CYS A 372 26.11 -16.41 16.57
CA CYS A 372 25.39 -16.69 15.35
C CYS A 372 25.14 -18.19 15.22
N TYR A 373 24.09 -18.53 14.49
CA TYR A 373 23.64 -19.89 14.28
C TYR A 373 23.37 -20.07 12.80
N PHE A 374 23.75 -21.23 12.27
CA PHE A 374 23.50 -21.59 10.88
C PHE A 374 22.69 -22.88 10.81
N THR A 375 21.75 -22.93 9.87
CA THR A 375 21.03 -24.15 9.51
C THR A 375 21.33 -24.54 8.08
N ARG A 376 21.35 -25.84 7.80
CA ARG A 376 21.50 -26.43 6.46
C ARG A 376 20.34 -27.34 6.07
N ASP A 377 19.29 -27.39 6.90
CA ASP A 377 18.15 -28.29 6.76
C ASP A 377 16.78 -27.59 6.93
N GLY A 378 16.76 -26.26 6.68
CA GLY A 378 15.53 -25.46 6.75
C GLY A 378 15.09 -25.13 8.18
N GLY A 379 16.03 -25.15 9.12
CA GLY A 379 15.80 -24.78 10.52
C GLY A 379 15.50 -25.95 11.45
N GLN A 380 15.67 -27.20 11.02
CA GLN A 380 15.48 -28.38 11.89
C GLN A 380 16.64 -28.54 12.88
N SER A 381 17.85 -28.23 12.45
CA SER A 381 19.05 -28.16 13.28
C SER A 381 19.84 -26.88 13.05
N TRP A 382 20.56 -26.46 14.09
CA TRP A 382 21.32 -25.21 14.12
C TRP A 382 22.69 -25.44 14.75
N GLU A 383 23.73 -24.96 14.06
CA GLU A 383 25.12 -24.97 14.50
C GLU A 383 25.49 -23.58 15.02
N GLU A 384 25.92 -23.49 16.28
CA GLU A 384 26.40 -22.24 16.88
C GLU A 384 27.84 -21.94 16.46
N LYS A 385 28.09 -20.68 16.09
CA LYS A 385 29.43 -20.13 15.84
C LYS A 385 29.63 -18.78 16.52
N ALA A 386 30.88 -18.49 16.84
CA ALA A 386 31.25 -17.22 17.46
C ALA A 386 31.15 -16.06 16.47
N LEU A 387 30.69 -14.91 16.95
CA LEU A 387 30.76 -13.63 16.25
C LEU A 387 32.07 -12.89 16.58
N PRO A 388 32.53 -11.93 15.76
CA PRO A 388 33.77 -11.21 16.02
C PRO A 388 33.68 -10.34 17.27
N MET A 389 34.82 -10.00 17.88
CA MET A 389 34.90 -9.13 19.07
C MET A 389 34.08 -9.62 20.28
N GLN A 390 34.10 -10.93 20.59
CA GLN A 390 33.44 -11.47 21.78
C GLN A 390 33.97 -10.84 23.08
N GLY A 391 33.08 -10.60 24.04
CA GLY A 391 33.44 -10.07 25.36
C GLY A 391 33.94 -8.63 25.32
N SER A 392 33.63 -7.89 24.25
CA SER A 392 33.98 -6.48 24.10
C SER A 392 32.85 -5.57 24.59
N SER A 393 32.89 -4.27 24.24
CA SER A 393 31.74 -3.38 24.40
C SER A 393 30.85 -3.30 23.15
N ARG A 394 31.14 -4.12 22.13
CA ARG A 394 30.50 -4.05 20.81
C ARG A 394 29.41 -5.11 20.71
N TYR A 395 28.16 -4.69 20.93
CA TYR A 395 27.00 -5.58 20.83
C TYR A 395 26.53 -5.73 19.37
N LEU A 396 25.77 -6.79 19.12
CA LEU A 396 25.16 -7.08 17.81
C LEU A 396 24.18 -5.99 17.38
N ARG A 397 24.35 -5.46 16.16
CA ARG A 397 23.33 -4.64 15.50
C ARG A 397 22.50 -5.50 14.56
N ASP A 398 23.18 -6.18 13.63
CA ASP A 398 22.53 -6.98 12.59
C ASP A 398 23.50 -7.98 11.96
N MET A 399 22.97 -8.91 11.17
CA MET A 399 23.73 -9.87 10.38
C MET A 399 23.00 -10.10 9.05
N ALA A 400 23.72 -10.49 8.00
CA ALA A 400 23.11 -10.94 6.75
C ALA A 400 24.05 -11.89 6.02
N MET A 401 23.48 -12.86 5.31
CA MET A 401 24.21 -13.78 4.45
C MET A 401 23.86 -13.50 2.98
N ALA A 402 24.88 -13.33 2.13
CA ALA A 402 24.71 -13.19 0.69
C ALA A 402 24.71 -14.54 -0.04
N THR A 403 25.44 -15.52 0.51
CA THR A 403 25.47 -16.91 0.06
C THR A 403 25.59 -17.83 1.29
N GLU A 404 25.69 -19.15 1.12
CA GLU A 404 25.94 -20.06 2.25
C GLU A 404 27.30 -19.83 2.92
N GLN A 405 28.28 -19.29 2.19
CA GLN A 405 29.64 -19.05 2.66
C GLN A 405 29.89 -17.59 3.02
N VAL A 406 29.27 -16.67 2.28
CA VAL A 406 29.55 -15.24 2.37
C VAL A 406 28.52 -14.52 3.22
N GLY A 407 28.98 -13.83 4.25
CA GLY A 407 28.14 -13.09 5.19
C GLY A 407 28.77 -11.81 5.70
N ALA A 408 27.96 -10.98 6.32
CA ALA A 408 28.36 -9.75 6.98
C ALA A 408 27.66 -9.63 8.33
N VAL A 409 28.34 -9.05 9.32
CA VAL A 409 27.80 -8.69 10.62
C VAL A 409 28.11 -7.24 10.93
N ALA A 410 27.10 -6.54 11.42
CA ALA A 410 27.20 -5.18 11.94
C ALA A 410 27.24 -5.24 13.47
N LEU A 411 28.28 -4.66 14.05
CA LEU A 411 28.42 -4.45 15.48
C LEU A 411 28.35 -2.96 15.82
N ASP A 412 27.92 -2.68 17.03
CA ASP A 412 27.98 -1.33 17.57
C ASP A 412 29.42 -0.80 17.55
N ALA A 413 29.60 0.45 17.12
CA ALA A 413 30.91 1.11 17.06
C ALA A 413 31.21 1.98 18.29
N GLY A 414 30.28 2.04 19.26
CA GLY A 414 30.38 2.82 20.49
C GLY A 414 29.83 4.24 20.36
N ASN A 415 30.02 4.99 21.44
CA ASN A 415 29.56 6.36 21.55
C ASN A 415 30.22 7.26 20.49
N ASP A 416 29.44 8.21 19.98
CA ASP A 416 29.88 9.23 19.02
C ASP A 416 30.38 8.69 17.67
N VAL A 417 30.09 7.41 17.37
CA VAL A 417 30.31 6.82 16.04
C VAL A 417 28.98 6.64 15.32
N TYR A 418 28.89 7.21 14.12
CA TYR A 418 27.65 7.26 13.34
C TYR A 418 27.43 6.03 12.45
N TYR A 419 28.41 5.13 12.35
CA TYR A 419 28.38 3.98 11.44
C TYR A 419 28.78 2.69 12.19
N PRO A 420 28.26 1.52 11.80
CA PRO A 420 28.57 0.27 12.50
C PRO A 420 29.99 -0.21 12.19
N LEU A 421 30.55 -1.05 13.06
CA LEU A 421 31.71 -1.87 12.70
C LEU A 421 31.22 -3.03 11.84
N LEU A 422 31.84 -3.23 10.69
CA LEU A 422 31.46 -4.29 9.77
C LEU A 422 32.54 -5.37 9.69
N PHE A 423 32.10 -6.60 9.79
CA PHE A 423 32.93 -7.77 9.55
C PHE A 423 32.27 -8.66 8.50
N VAL A 424 33.08 -9.30 7.68
CA VAL A 424 32.66 -10.24 6.64
C VAL A 424 33.29 -11.60 6.86
N THR A 425 32.61 -12.62 6.36
CA THR A 425 33.07 -14.02 6.31
C THR A 425 32.92 -14.54 4.90
N ASP A 426 33.82 -15.43 4.48
CA ASP A 426 33.73 -16.24 3.26
C ASP A 426 33.81 -17.76 3.56
N ASP A 427 33.64 -18.13 4.83
CA ASP A 427 33.76 -19.50 5.36
C ASP A 427 32.59 -19.88 6.30
N THR A 428 31.41 -19.29 6.08
CA THR A 428 30.22 -19.53 6.91
C THR A 428 30.49 -19.24 8.40
N GLY A 429 31.18 -18.14 8.69
CA GLY A 429 31.40 -17.64 10.05
C GLY A 429 32.45 -18.39 10.88
N ASP A 430 33.30 -19.21 10.25
CA ASP A 430 34.47 -19.79 10.94
C ASP A 430 35.52 -18.71 11.23
N SER A 431 35.65 -17.73 10.35
CA SER A 431 36.47 -16.55 10.54
C SER A 431 35.75 -15.28 10.08
N TRP A 432 36.19 -14.15 10.65
CA TRP A 432 35.62 -12.83 10.40
C TRP A 432 36.73 -11.81 10.17
N ALA A 433 36.67 -11.09 9.05
CA ALA A 433 37.58 -10.01 8.70
C ALA A 433 36.85 -8.67 8.78
N GLN A 434 37.46 -7.67 9.42
CA GLN A 434 36.89 -6.32 9.45
C GLN A 434 37.03 -5.66 8.08
N ILE A 435 35.99 -4.96 7.62
CA ILE A 435 36.02 -4.13 6.42
C ILE A 435 35.76 -2.67 6.77
N GLU A 436 36.22 -1.76 5.91
CA GLU A 436 35.90 -0.34 5.97
C GLU A 436 35.15 0.07 4.71
N LEU A 437 34.07 0.84 4.89
CA LEU A 437 33.32 1.44 3.79
C LEU A 437 33.73 2.92 3.63
N PRO A 438 33.58 3.49 2.43
CA PRO A 438 33.87 4.90 2.16
C PRO A 438 32.81 5.84 2.76
N TYR A 439 32.69 5.86 4.09
CA TYR A 439 31.70 6.65 4.82
C TYR A 439 31.90 8.16 4.67
N ASP A 440 33.12 8.60 4.39
CA ASP A 440 33.51 10.00 4.12
C ASP A 440 32.86 10.56 2.84
N GLN A 441 32.42 9.69 1.93
CA GLN A 441 31.74 10.06 0.68
C GLN A 441 30.23 10.26 0.87
N ILE A 442 29.69 9.93 2.05
CA ILE A 442 28.27 10.07 2.35
C ILE A 442 27.97 11.52 2.74
N PRO A 443 27.00 12.21 2.12
CA PRO A 443 26.63 13.56 2.53
C PRO A 443 25.97 13.56 3.91
N ALA A 444 26.65 14.12 4.91
CA ALA A 444 26.20 14.12 6.31
C ALA A 444 24.86 14.87 6.52
N GLU A 445 24.54 15.82 5.64
CA GLU A 445 23.25 16.51 5.65
C GLU A 445 22.08 15.65 5.12
N LYS A 446 22.39 14.51 4.49
CA LYS A 446 21.40 13.56 3.96
C LYS A 446 21.28 12.30 4.80
N VAL A 447 22.41 11.79 5.30
CA VAL A 447 22.49 10.57 6.12
C VAL A 447 23.36 10.87 7.32
N GLN A 448 22.76 10.88 8.51
CA GLN A 448 23.47 11.24 9.74
C GLN A 448 24.10 10.03 10.44
N TYR A 449 23.53 8.84 10.25
CA TYR A 449 24.00 7.60 10.85
C TYR A 449 23.49 6.40 10.07
N LEU A 450 24.11 5.25 10.26
CA LEU A 450 23.66 3.93 9.82
C LEU A 450 23.88 2.94 10.97
N THR A 451 23.02 1.93 11.09
CA THR A 451 23.10 0.93 12.17
C THR A 451 22.99 -0.50 11.67
N ASP A 452 22.16 -0.77 10.66
CA ASP A 452 21.68 -2.12 10.35
C ASP A 452 22.04 -2.52 8.90
N ILE A 453 22.05 -3.82 8.63
CA ILE A 453 22.30 -4.39 7.30
C ILE A 453 20.94 -4.66 6.65
N ASP A 454 20.49 -3.69 5.86
CA ASP A 454 19.21 -3.78 5.15
C ASP A 454 19.21 -4.89 4.09
N SER A 455 20.33 -5.08 3.39
CA SER A 455 20.52 -6.23 2.50
C SER A 455 21.99 -6.47 2.20
N PHE A 456 22.34 -7.73 1.95
CA PHE A 456 23.65 -8.11 1.46
C PHE A 456 23.50 -9.19 0.38
N GLN A 457 23.98 -8.89 -0.83
CA GLN A 457 23.77 -9.73 -2.01
C GLN A 457 25.07 -9.96 -2.76
N TYR A 458 25.18 -11.10 -3.43
CA TYR A 458 26.26 -11.40 -4.36
C TYR A 458 25.66 -11.89 -5.68
N ALA A 459 25.86 -11.12 -6.74
CA ALA A 459 25.35 -11.43 -8.07
C ALA A 459 26.33 -10.98 -9.15
N GLY A 460 26.57 -11.82 -10.17
CA GLY A 460 27.39 -11.45 -11.32
C GLY A 460 28.85 -11.10 -10.99
N GLY A 461 29.42 -11.64 -9.91
CA GLY A 461 30.78 -11.32 -9.46
C GLY A 461 30.90 -10.02 -8.66
N GLN A 462 29.78 -9.42 -8.26
CA GLN A 462 29.73 -8.19 -7.49
C GLN A 462 28.94 -8.40 -6.19
N TYR A 463 29.50 -7.88 -5.10
CA TYR A 463 28.86 -7.72 -3.81
C TYR A 463 28.12 -6.39 -3.76
N THR A 464 26.89 -6.41 -3.24
CA THR A 464 26.07 -5.23 -2.97
C THR A 464 25.64 -5.26 -1.52
N LEU A 465 26.05 -4.24 -0.75
CA LEU A 465 25.71 -4.07 0.66
C LEU A 465 24.87 -2.80 0.80
N VAL A 466 23.68 -2.94 1.39
CA VAL A 466 22.82 -1.80 1.74
C VAL A 466 22.77 -1.68 3.25
N LEU A 467 23.15 -0.51 3.75
CA LEU A 467 23.01 -0.17 5.16
C LEU A 467 21.84 0.79 5.36
N GLY A 468 21.17 0.67 6.50
CA GLY A 468 20.04 1.53 6.87
C GLY A 468 20.09 2.03 8.31
N GLN A 469 19.07 2.79 8.69
CA GLN A 469 18.91 3.40 10.02
C GLN A 469 17.98 2.59 10.94
N GLY A 470 17.77 1.31 10.63
CA GLY A 470 16.82 0.45 11.33
C GLY A 470 15.39 1.00 11.34
N ASP A 471 14.70 0.80 12.45
CA ASP A 471 13.30 1.23 12.65
C ASP A 471 13.16 2.75 12.88
N ALA A 472 14.27 3.48 13.05
CA ALA A 472 14.25 4.88 13.50
C ALA A 472 14.14 5.89 12.37
N ALA A 473 14.66 5.57 11.17
CA ALA A 473 14.67 6.46 10.02
C ALA A 473 14.85 5.70 8.71
N ASN A 474 14.66 6.40 7.59
CA ASN A 474 14.40 5.78 6.29
C ASN A 474 15.54 5.92 5.27
N ALA A 475 16.69 6.48 5.67
CA ALA A 475 17.82 6.59 4.78
C ALA A 475 18.47 5.22 4.56
N LYS A 476 18.81 4.94 3.29
CA LYS A 476 19.53 3.74 2.86
C LYS A 476 20.76 4.15 2.06
N VAL A 477 21.86 3.45 2.24
CA VAL A 477 23.12 3.70 1.52
C VAL A 477 23.62 2.40 0.93
N THR A 478 23.89 2.42 -0.37
CA THR A 478 24.31 1.26 -1.15
C THR A 478 25.79 1.34 -1.47
N PHE A 479 26.50 0.25 -1.18
CA PHE A 479 27.91 0.06 -1.49
C PHE A 479 28.08 -1.17 -2.36
N THR A 480 29.09 -1.13 -3.24
CA THR A 480 29.44 -2.28 -4.08
C THR A 480 30.93 -2.58 -4.07
N SER A 481 31.29 -3.85 -4.25
CA SER A 481 32.67 -4.29 -4.47
C SER A 481 32.73 -5.56 -5.31
N THR A 482 33.86 -5.81 -5.97
CA THR A 482 34.18 -7.11 -6.59
C THR A 482 35.11 -7.96 -5.72
N ASP A 483 35.58 -7.40 -4.60
CA ASP A 483 36.40 -8.06 -3.59
C ASP A 483 35.69 -7.90 -2.24
N LEU A 484 35.39 -9.01 -1.57
CA LEU A 484 34.65 -9.00 -0.31
C LEU A 484 35.41 -8.20 0.77
N HIS A 485 36.74 -8.34 0.79
CA HIS A 485 37.61 -7.84 1.85
C HIS A 485 38.09 -6.40 1.62
N GLY A 486 37.75 -5.78 0.50
CA GLY A 486 38.22 -4.42 0.19
C GLY A 486 37.66 -3.84 -1.11
N GLY A 487 38.04 -2.60 -1.43
CA GLY A 487 37.65 -1.96 -2.69
C GLY A 487 36.19 -1.51 -2.77
N TRP A 488 35.49 -1.44 -1.63
CA TRP A 488 34.10 -0.97 -1.54
C TRP A 488 33.94 0.47 -2.02
N LYS A 489 32.91 0.70 -2.84
CA LYS A 489 32.57 2.01 -3.42
C LYS A 489 31.15 2.39 -3.06
N LEU A 490 30.95 3.67 -2.74
CA LEU A 490 29.61 4.25 -2.63
C LEU A 490 28.94 4.23 -4.00
N GLN A 491 27.80 3.54 -4.11
CA GLN A 491 26.98 3.55 -5.32
C GLN A 491 25.93 4.66 -5.26
N GLY A 492 25.36 4.91 -4.09
CA GLY A 492 24.37 5.96 -3.88
C GLY A 492 23.67 5.87 -2.53
N TRP A 493 22.78 6.82 -2.27
CA TRP A 493 21.90 6.85 -1.11
C TRP A 493 20.50 7.26 -1.53
N GLY A 494 19.51 6.86 -0.73
CA GLY A 494 18.11 7.15 -0.98
C GLY A 494 17.27 7.04 0.27
N ARG A 495 15.95 7.20 0.11
CA ARG A 495 14.98 6.88 1.13
C ARG A 495 14.16 5.70 0.65
N ALA A 496 14.04 4.67 1.47
CA ALA A 496 13.13 3.55 1.23
C ALA A 496 12.06 3.55 2.32
N ALA A 497 10.88 3.02 2.03
CA ALA A 497 9.85 2.93 3.05
C ALA A 497 10.32 2.06 4.23
N ILE A 498 10.09 2.53 5.47
CA ILE A 498 10.23 1.71 6.67
C ILE A 498 8.85 1.08 6.86
N HIS A 499 8.61 -0.14 6.39
CA HIS A 499 7.39 -0.84 6.80
C HIS A 499 7.79 -1.98 7.72
N THR A 500 7.54 -1.74 9.00
CA THR A 500 7.53 -2.78 10.03
C THR A 500 6.11 -3.01 10.57
N VAL A 501 5.05 -2.43 9.99
CA VAL A 501 3.64 -2.82 10.26
C VAL A 501 2.76 -2.26 9.14
N GLY A 502 1.84 -3.06 8.61
CA GLY A 502 0.68 -2.63 7.83
C GLY A 502 -0.48 -2.12 8.68
#